data_AF-A0A388JZG0-F1
#
_entry.id   AF-A0A388JZG0-F1
#
_cell.length_a   1.000
_cell.length_b   1.000
_cell.length_c   1.000
_cell.angle_alpha   90.00
_cell.angle_beta   90.00
_cell.angle_gamma   90.00
#
_symmetry.space_group_name_H-M   'P 1'
#
loop_
_entity.id
_entity.type
_entity.pdbx_description
1 polymer ?
#
loop_
_entity_poly.entity_id
_entity_poly.type
_entity_poly.pdbx_seq_one_letter_code
_entity_poly.pdbx_strand_id
1 'polypeptide(L)'
;MKTTAPPSNMEAKIGMVVLIVALQFVQLQAKCTELGVCQSADTGSCGFLSSASSSGINEEAVSSGSIAILGGTVVNADGQHAANVYIKDGIITAVGPDVVVSGIDPHTHLDMPFMGEVACDDFFSGQAAALAGGTTMHIDFALPINGDLIKGFHEWEKKAMKSCTDYGFHMAITTWNKEVARDMEVLAREHA
;
A
#
# COMPACT_ATOMS: atom_id res chain seq x y z
N MET A 1 -18.34 31.77 -33.77
CA MET A 1 -17.11 31.46 -34.55
C MET A 1 -15.95 31.46 -33.58
N LYS A 2 -15.09 30.43 -33.65
CA LYS A 2 -13.86 30.16 -32.90
C LYS A 2 -14.00 29.52 -31.50
N THR A 3 -13.93 28.19 -31.53
CA THR A 3 -13.33 27.33 -30.51
C THR A 3 -11.81 27.55 -30.51
N THR A 4 -11.19 27.64 -29.33
CA THR A 4 -9.73 27.55 -29.19
C THR A 4 -9.40 26.68 -27.98
N ALA A 5 -8.81 25.53 -28.25
CA ALA A 5 -8.22 24.63 -27.26
C ALA A 5 -6.91 25.22 -26.69
N PRO A 6 -6.62 25.07 -25.38
CA PRO A 6 -5.30 25.32 -24.81
C PRO A 6 -4.61 24.03 -24.30
N PRO A 7 -3.29 24.08 -24.00
CA PRO A 7 -2.34 23.12 -24.52
C PRO A 7 -1.74 22.14 -23.52
N SER A 8 -1.21 21.07 -24.12
CA SER A 8 -0.35 19.99 -23.64
C SER A 8 0.90 20.49 -22.89
N ASN A 9 1.03 20.15 -21.60
CA ASN A 9 2.32 19.85 -20.98
C ASN A 9 2.28 19.24 -19.55
N MET A 10 1.11 18.77 -19.07
CA MET A 10 0.98 18.17 -17.73
C MET A 10 1.05 16.63 -17.71
N GLU A 11 1.08 15.99 -18.88
CA GLU A 11 1.02 14.52 -19.01
C GLU A 11 2.28 13.80 -18.50
N ALA A 12 3.43 14.48 -18.45
CA ALA A 12 4.70 13.81 -18.18
C ALA A 12 4.92 13.39 -16.71
N LYS A 13 4.27 14.03 -15.72
CA LYS A 13 4.59 13.81 -14.29
C LYS A 13 3.63 12.89 -13.55
N ILE A 14 2.33 12.89 -13.87
CA ILE A 14 1.34 11.94 -13.31
C ILE A 14 1.52 10.55 -13.95
N GLY A 15 1.96 10.52 -15.21
CA GLY A 15 2.34 9.29 -15.90
C GLY A 15 3.39 8.49 -15.12
N MET A 16 4.31 9.13 -14.40
CA MET A 16 5.40 8.41 -13.74
C MET A 16 4.96 7.60 -12.51
N VAL A 17 3.98 8.05 -11.72
CA VAL A 17 3.54 7.35 -10.49
C VAL A 17 2.57 6.22 -10.78
N VAL A 18 1.61 6.43 -11.70
CA VAL A 18 0.69 5.37 -12.16
C VAL A 18 1.46 4.31 -12.96
N LEU A 19 2.47 4.71 -13.73
CA LEU A 19 3.38 3.80 -14.38
C LEU A 19 4.19 2.99 -13.36
N ILE A 20 4.54 3.51 -12.18
CA ILE A 20 5.23 2.73 -11.14
C ILE A 20 4.33 1.63 -10.58
N VAL A 21 3.06 1.90 -10.25
CA VAL A 21 2.14 0.87 -9.72
C VAL A 21 1.77 -0.15 -10.81
N ALA A 22 1.54 0.31 -12.05
CA ALA A 22 1.28 -0.58 -13.19
C ALA A 22 2.53 -1.38 -13.60
N LEU A 23 3.74 -0.79 -13.54
CA LEU A 23 5.00 -1.51 -13.72
C LEU A 23 5.21 -2.51 -12.60
N GLN A 24 4.90 -2.17 -11.36
CA GLN A 24 4.98 -3.11 -10.24
C GLN A 24 4.00 -4.28 -10.44
N PHE A 25 2.78 -4.02 -10.91
CA PHE A 25 1.82 -5.07 -11.23
C PHE A 25 2.24 -5.92 -12.43
N VAL A 26 2.79 -5.32 -13.51
CA VAL A 26 3.30 -6.03 -14.69
C VAL A 26 4.59 -6.79 -14.39
N GLN A 27 5.50 -6.24 -13.59
CA GLN A 27 6.71 -6.93 -13.14
C GLN A 27 6.38 -8.04 -12.15
N LEU A 28 5.36 -7.86 -11.32
CA LEU A 28 4.83 -8.92 -10.45
C LEU A 28 4.22 -10.04 -11.29
N GLN A 29 3.38 -9.72 -12.28
CA GLN A 29 2.83 -10.70 -13.22
C GLN A 29 3.93 -11.44 -13.99
N ALA A 30 4.98 -10.74 -14.45
CA ALA A 30 6.14 -11.36 -15.10
C ALA A 30 6.91 -12.29 -14.15
N LYS A 31 7.14 -11.88 -12.89
CA LYS A 31 7.86 -12.68 -11.90
C LYS A 31 7.05 -13.89 -11.43
N CYS A 32 5.75 -13.74 -11.22
CA CYS A 32 4.82 -14.82 -10.92
C CYS A 32 4.74 -15.84 -12.08
N THR A 33 4.88 -15.39 -13.33
CA THR A 33 4.93 -16.26 -14.52
C THR A 33 6.25 -17.05 -14.58
N GLU A 34 7.39 -16.42 -14.30
CA GLU A 34 8.69 -17.11 -14.22
C GLU A 34 8.76 -18.14 -13.09
N LEU A 35 8.07 -17.87 -11.97
CA LEU A 35 8.03 -18.75 -10.79
C LEU A 35 6.91 -19.81 -10.86
N GLY A 36 6.11 -19.84 -11.93
CA GLY A 36 5.06 -20.84 -12.14
C GLY A 36 3.84 -20.73 -11.21
N VAL A 37 3.59 -19.55 -10.62
CA VAL A 37 2.57 -19.34 -9.57
C VAL A 37 1.17 -19.06 -10.15
N CYS A 38 1.04 -18.72 -11.44
CA CYS A 38 -0.25 -18.37 -12.06
C CYS A 38 -0.57 -19.26 -13.27
N GLN A 39 -1.67 -20.04 -13.21
CA GLN A 39 -2.32 -20.59 -14.40
C GLN A 39 -3.44 -19.63 -14.86
N SER A 40 -3.32 -19.17 -16.11
CA SER A 40 -4.29 -18.47 -16.98
C SER A 40 -4.97 -17.19 -16.44
N ALA A 41 -4.55 -16.04 -16.99
CA ALA A 41 -5.37 -14.83 -17.01
C ALA A 41 -6.24 -14.83 -18.28
N ASP A 42 -7.56 -14.93 -18.11
CA ASP A 42 -8.52 -14.66 -19.17
C ASP A 42 -8.50 -13.16 -19.52
N THR A 43 -8.43 -12.89 -20.82
CA THR A 43 -8.36 -11.56 -21.42
C THR A 43 -9.73 -10.90 -21.45
N GLY A 44 -10.01 -10.03 -20.48
CA GLY A 44 -11.21 -9.20 -20.43
C GLY A 44 -10.88 -7.70 -20.48
N SER A 45 -10.99 -7.11 -21.67
CA SER A 45 -10.82 -5.69 -21.98
C SER A 45 -11.56 -4.75 -21.00
N CYS A 46 -10.86 -3.80 -20.38
CA CYS A 46 -11.47 -2.61 -19.76
C CYS A 46 -10.81 -1.34 -20.32
N GLY A 47 -11.60 -0.56 -21.06
CA GLY A 47 -11.20 0.66 -21.74
C GLY A 47 -11.08 1.84 -20.78
N PHE A 48 -10.02 2.63 -20.95
CA PHE A 48 -9.77 3.88 -20.25
C PHE A 48 -10.49 5.04 -20.92
N LEU A 49 -11.32 5.76 -20.16
CA LEU A 49 -11.78 7.10 -20.50
C LEU A 49 -11.65 8.00 -19.25
N SER A 50 -10.70 8.94 -19.31
CA SER A 50 -10.49 9.98 -18.30
C SER A 50 -11.39 11.18 -18.57
N SER A 51 -11.86 11.85 -17.52
CA SER A 51 -11.85 13.33 -17.48
C SER A 51 -12.02 13.83 -16.05
N ALA A 52 -11.27 14.89 -15.71
CA ALA A 52 -11.30 15.56 -14.41
C ALA A 52 -11.42 17.09 -14.57
N SER A 53 -12.27 17.68 -13.72
CA SER A 53 -12.10 18.91 -12.90
C SER A 53 -11.88 20.32 -13.49
N SER A 54 -12.42 21.34 -12.79
CA SER A 54 -11.75 22.56 -12.26
C SER A 54 -12.81 23.40 -11.50
N SER A 55 -12.60 24.27 -10.51
CA SER A 55 -11.49 25.15 -10.06
C SER A 55 -11.72 25.55 -8.59
N GLY A 56 -10.68 26.03 -7.88
CA GLY A 56 -10.67 26.19 -6.42
C GLY A 56 -11.10 27.54 -5.80
N ILE A 57 -10.97 27.60 -4.47
CA ILE A 57 -11.00 28.78 -3.60
C ILE A 57 -10.08 28.54 -2.38
N ASN A 58 -9.55 29.62 -1.81
CA ASN A 58 -8.71 29.63 -0.61
C ASN A 58 -9.56 29.27 0.62
N GLU A 59 -9.09 28.39 1.51
CA GLU A 59 -9.63 28.24 2.86
C GLU A 59 -8.60 27.58 3.80
N GLU A 60 -8.73 27.88 5.10
CA GLU A 60 -7.86 27.47 6.21
C GLU A 60 -7.39 26.01 6.12
N ALA A 61 -6.19 25.74 6.64
CA ALA A 61 -5.59 24.41 6.67
C ALA A 61 -6.52 23.36 7.31
N VAL A 62 -7.37 22.76 6.47
CA VAL A 62 -8.09 21.54 6.75
C VAL A 62 -7.03 20.46 6.90
N SER A 63 -7.03 19.80 8.06
CA SER A 63 -6.20 18.65 8.39
C SER A 63 -5.90 17.79 7.15
N SER A 64 -4.61 17.61 6.86
CA SER A 64 -4.08 16.90 5.69
C SER A 64 -4.37 15.40 5.78
N GLY A 65 -5.63 15.03 5.54
CA GLY A 65 -6.12 13.67 5.61
C GLY A 65 -6.63 13.20 4.26
N SER A 66 -6.31 11.96 3.93
CA SER A 66 -7.03 11.21 2.90
C SER A 66 -8.18 10.46 3.57
N ILE A 67 -9.37 10.52 2.99
CA ILE A 67 -10.56 9.79 3.44
C ILE A 67 -11.04 8.93 2.28
N ALA A 68 -11.41 7.70 2.57
CA ALA A 68 -12.11 6.87 1.61
C ALA A 68 -13.46 6.40 2.15
N ILE A 69 -14.48 6.51 1.32
CA ILE A 69 -15.84 6.02 1.60
C ILE A 69 -16.08 4.86 0.65
N LEU A 70 -16.28 3.65 1.19
CA LEU A 70 -16.48 2.43 0.41
C LEU A 70 -17.97 2.05 0.36
N GLY A 71 -18.48 1.72 -0.82
CA GLY A 71 -19.86 1.28 -1.03
C GLY A 71 -20.93 2.33 -0.70
N GLY A 72 -20.56 3.62 -0.71
CA GLY A 72 -21.49 4.72 -0.43
C GLY A 72 -22.47 4.96 -1.57
N THR A 73 -23.60 5.62 -1.29
CA THR A 73 -24.49 6.13 -2.34
C THR A 73 -24.07 7.55 -2.71
N VAL A 74 -23.63 7.74 -3.95
CA VAL A 74 -23.29 9.05 -4.51
C VAL A 74 -24.51 9.59 -5.26
N VAL A 75 -24.90 10.82 -4.96
CA VAL A 75 -26.02 11.52 -5.61
C VAL A 75 -25.50 12.80 -6.26
N ASN A 76 -25.74 12.95 -7.56
CA ASN A 76 -25.45 14.16 -8.32
C ASN A 76 -26.65 14.54 -9.20
N ALA A 77 -26.49 15.54 -10.07
CA ALA A 77 -27.56 15.97 -10.98
C ALA A 77 -28.00 14.87 -11.98
N ASP A 78 -27.14 13.88 -12.25
CA ASP A 78 -27.38 12.80 -13.21
C ASP A 78 -28.07 11.58 -12.57
N GLY A 79 -28.07 11.48 -11.24
CA GLY A 79 -28.80 10.43 -10.51
C GLY A 79 -28.11 9.97 -9.22
N GLN A 80 -28.47 8.77 -8.77
CA GLN A 80 -27.88 8.11 -7.61
C GLN A 80 -27.30 6.75 -7.99
N HIS A 81 -26.10 6.44 -7.51
CA HIS A 81 -25.47 5.14 -7.71
C HIS A 81 -24.55 4.80 -6.53
N ALA A 82 -24.30 3.51 -6.33
CA ALA A 82 -23.30 3.05 -5.37
C ALA A 82 -21.89 3.26 -5.94
N ALA A 83 -20.98 3.84 -5.17
CA ALA A 83 -19.59 4.04 -5.55
C ALA A 83 -18.68 4.13 -4.33
N ASN A 84 -17.38 3.90 -4.58
CA ASN A 84 -16.33 4.29 -3.65
C ASN A 84 -15.93 5.74 -3.96
N VAL A 85 -15.61 6.52 -2.93
CA VAL A 85 -15.21 7.92 -3.03
C VAL A 85 -13.87 8.10 -2.32
N TYR A 86 -12.88 8.57 -3.05
CA TYR A 86 -11.58 8.95 -2.49
C TYR A 86 -11.48 10.47 -2.39
N ILE A 87 -11.18 10.95 -1.18
CA ILE A 87 -11.08 12.35 -0.82
C ILE A 87 -9.65 12.58 -0.34
N LYS A 88 -8.99 13.60 -0.87
CA LYS A 88 -7.65 14.00 -0.47
C LYS A 88 -7.66 15.50 -0.19
N ASP A 89 -7.22 15.89 1.00
CA ASP A 89 -7.16 17.29 1.42
C ASP A 89 -8.50 18.02 1.25
N GLY A 90 -9.60 17.32 1.60
CA GLY A 90 -10.98 17.82 1.45
C GLY A 90 -11.53 17.81 0.02
N ILE A 91 -10.75 17.39 -0.98
CA ILE A 91 -11.15 17.38 -2.39
C ILE A 91 -11.47 15.94 -2.83
N ILE A 92 -12.62 15.72 -3.44
CA ILE A 92 -12.95 14.44 -4.09
C ILE A 92 -12.02 14.27 -5.30
N THR A 93 -11.15 13.26 -5.25
CA THR A 93 -10.14 13.00 -6.29
C THR A 93 -10.47 11.77 -7.14
N ALA A 94 -11.34 10.87 -6.64
CA ALA A 94 -11.88 9.77 -7.44
C ALA A 94 -13.28 9.36 -6.95
N VAL A 95 -14.15 8.97 -7.89
CA VAL A 95 -15.46 8.40 -7.63
C VAL A 95 -15.70 7.26 -8.62
N GLY A 96 -16.03 6.08 -8.13
CA GLY A 96 -16.34 4.94 -8.98
C GLY A 96 -16.42 3.63 -8.19
N PRO A 97 -17.06 2.60 -8.76
CA PRO A 97 -17.08 1.27 -8.16
C PRO A 97 -15.69 0.59 -8.14
N ASP A 98 -14.77 1.08 -8.97
CA ASP A 98 -13.40 0.62 -9.18
C ASP A 98 -12.35 1.42 -8.39
N VAL A 99 -12.76 2.42 -7.61
CA VAL A 99 -11.83 3.12 -6.71
C VAL A 99 -11.44 2.17 -5.58
N VAL A 100 -10.24 1.61 -5.70
CA VAL A 100 -9.65 0.73 -4.68
C VAL A 100 -8.87 1.58 -3.67
N VAL A 101 -9.09 1.30 -2.40
CA VAL A 101 -8.33 1.90 -1.30
C VAL A 101 -7.33 0.86 -0.83
N SER A 102 -6.10 1.30 -0.61
CA SER A 102 -5.03 0.48 -0.05
C SER A 102 -5.45 -0.22 1.23
N GLY A 103 -5.45 -1.56 1.23
CA GLY A 103 -5.55 -2.33 2.47
C GLY A 103 -4.23 -2.27 3.26
N ILE A 104 -4.34 -2.22 4.59
CA ILE A 104 -3.21 -2.41 5.51
C ILE A 104 -3.47 -3.70 6.27
N ASP A 105 -2.56 -4.66 6.19
CA ASP A 105 -2.59 -5.87 7.02
C ASP A 105 -1.66 -5.67 8.23
N PRO A 106 -2.21 -5.46 9.43
CA PRO A 106 -1.41 -5.14 10.60
C PRO A 106 -0.83 -6.39 11.29
N HIS A 107 -1.02 -7.60 10.77
CA HIS A 107 -0.60 -8.82 11.46
C HIS A 107 -0.09 -9.89 10.49
N THR A 108 1.20 -9.80 10.14
CA THR A 108 1.86 -10.82 9.31
C THR A 108 3.06 -11.46 10.00
N HIS A 109 3.48 -12.60 9.45
CA HIS A 109 4.63 -13.39 9.90
C HIS A 109 5.42 -13.92 8.71
N LEU A 110 6.07 -13.02 7.97
CA LEU A 110 6.82 -13.32 6.76
C LEU A 110 8.26 -13.73 7.09
N ASP A 111 8.75 -14.81 6.47
CA ASP A 111 10.09 -15.37 6.71
C ASP A 111 10.35 -15.62 8.22
N MET A 112 9.29 -15.88 9.01
CA MET A 112 9.39 -16.03 10.46
C MET A 112 9.89 -17.45 10.81
N PRO A 113 10.98 -17.59 11.59
CA PRO A 113 11.41 -18.87 12.12
C PRO A 113 10.52 -19.29 13.30
N PHE A 114 10.00 -20.51 13.26
CA PHE A 114 9.18 -21.08 14.33
C PHE A 114 9.39 -22.59 14.45
N MET A 115 9.72 -23.06 15.66
CA MET A 115 9.93 -24.49 15.97
C MET A 115 10.92 -25.23 15.05
N GLY A 116 11.97 -24.54 14.58
CA GLY A 116 13.01 -25.13 13.72
C GLY A 116 12.70 -25.08 12.22
N GLU A 117 11.50 -24.61 11.86
CA GLU A 117 11.10 -24.34 10.48
C GLU A 117 11.01 -22.82 10.25
N VAL A 118 10.79 -22.43 8.99
CA VAL A 118 10.57 -21.04 8.58
C VAL A 118 9.28 -20.95 7.78
N ALA A 119 8.55 -19.85 7.93
CA ALA A 119 7.37 -19.55 7.11
C ALA A 119 7.69 -19.70 5.61
N CYS A 120 6.78 -20.33 4.87
CA CYS A 120 6.96 -20.59 3.45
C CYS A 120 7.03 -19.30 2.62
N ASP A 121 6.28 -18.28 3.03
CA ASP A 121 6.31 -16.97 2.39
C ASP A 121 7.38 -16.07 2.98
N ASP A 122 8.20 -15.49 2.11
CA ASP A 122 9.12 -14.42 2.48
C ASP A 122 8.51 -13.04 2.25
N PHE A 123 9.27 -11.99 2.54
CA PHE A 123 8.80 -10.61 2.37
C PHE A 123 8.41 -10.27 0.94
N PHE A 124 9.00 -10.91 -0.08
CA PHE A 124 8.59 -10.69 -1.47
C PHE A 124 7.32 -11.47 -1.80
N SER A 125 7.30 -12.79 -1.55
CA SER A 125 6.19 -13.65 -1.97
C SER A 125 4.91 -13.34 -1.20
N GLY A 126 4.99 -13.10 0.11
CA GLY A 126 3.85 -12.75 0.94
C GLY A 126 3.24 -11.40 0.54
N GLN A 127 4.08 -10.39 0.35
CA GLN A 127 3.60 -9.06 -0.06
C GLN A 127 3.07 -9.06 -1.50
N ALA A 128 3.65 -9.85 -2.40
CA ALA A 128 3.13 -10.05 -3.75
C ALA A 128 1.70 -10.63 -3.72
N ALA A 129 1.47 -11.64 -2.90
CA ALA A 129 0.16 -12.25 -2.73
C ALA A 129 -0.85 -11.24 -2.15
N ALA A 130 -0.44 -10.47 -1.14
CA ALA A 130 -1.26 -9.44 -0.52
C ALA A 130 -1.59 -8.30 -1.49
N LEU A 131 -0.63 -7.87 -2.31
CA LEU A 131 -0.84 -6.84 -3.34
C LEU A 131 -1.84 -7.30 -4.40
N ALA A 132 -1.78 -8.58 -4.81
CA ALA A 132 -2.79 -9.17 -5.69
C ALA A 132 -4.19 -9.18 -5.05
N GLY A 133 -4.26 -9.21 -3.71
CA GLY A 133 -5.49 -9.09 -2.92
C GLY A 133 -5.91 -7.65 -2.59
N GLY A 134 -5.15 -6.63 -3.00
CA GLY A 134 -5.45 -5.21 -2.73
C GLY A 134 -4.88 -4.66 -1.41
N THR A 135 -4.09 -5.46 -0.67
CA THR A 135 -3.32 -4.99 0.49
C THR A 135 -2.00 -4.41 0.02
N THR A 136 -1.71 -3.16 0.37
CA THR A 136 -0.52 -2.45 -0.10
C THR A 136 0.46 -2.11 1.01
N MET A 137 0.18 -2.51 2.26
CA MET A 137 1.08 -2.32 3.39
C MET A 137 0.93 -3.44 4.42
N HIS A 138 2.05 -3.86 5.00
CA HIS A 138 2.10 -4.90 6.04
C HIS A 138 2.68 -4.35 7.35
N ILE A 139 2.24 -4.90 8.47
CA ILE A 139 2.93 -4.73 9.75
C ILE A 139 3.28 -6.13 10.28
N ASP A 140 4.56 -6.47 10.20
CA ASP A 140 5.08 -7.80 10.56
C ASP A 140 5.58 -7.83 12.01
N PHE A 141 5.77 -9.02 12.59
CA PHE A 141 6.24 -9.16 13.97
C PHE A 141 7.74 -9.48 14.02
N ALA A 142 8.55 -8.47 14.34
CA ALA A 142 9.97 -8.66 14.63
C ALA A 142 10.17 -9.42 15.95
N LEU A 143 10.90 -10.54 15.90
CA LEU A 143 11.21 -11.35 17.06
C LEU A 143 12.63 -11.08 17.58
N PRO A 144 12.81 -11.00 18.92
CA PRO A 144 14.12 -10.78 19.51
C PRO A 144 15.03 -12.00 19.35
N ILE A 145 16.34 -11.75 19.22
CA ILE A 145 17.34 -12.81 19.11
C ILE A 145 18.01 -12.97 20.47
N ASN A 146 17.79 -14.11 21.13
CA ASN A 146 18.30 -14.38 22.49
C ASN A 146 17.90 -13.29 23.51
N GLY A 147 16.74 -12.67 23.33
CA GLY A 147 16.23 -11.59 24.20
C GLY A 147 16.68 -10.18 23.82
N ASP A 148 17.54 -10.02 22.81
CA ASP A 148 17.99 -8.72 22.28
C ASP A 148 16.99 -8.21 21.23
N LEU A 149 16.33 -7.07 21.54
CA LEU A 149 15.29 -6.50 20.67
C LEU A 149 15.89 -5.79 19.46
N ILE A 150 16.98 -5.04 19.64
CA ILE A 150 17.63 -4.26 18.57
C ILE A 150 18.19 -5.20 17.52
N LYS A 151 18.82 -6.29 17.96
CA LYS A 151 19.33 -7.31 17.06
C LYS A 151 18.20 -8.02 16.31
N GLY A 152 17.08 -8.30 16.98
CA GLY A 152 15.87 -8.83 16.34
C GLY A 152 15.31 -7.90 15.27
N PHE A 153 15.19 -6.61 15.59
CA PHE A 153 14.74 -5.57 14.67
C PHE A 153 15.58 -5.52 13.40
N HIS A 154 16.91 -5.40 13.54
CA HIS A 154 17.80 -5.35 12.37
C HIS A 154 17.81 -6.64 11.55
N GLU A 155 17.53 -7.79 12.16
CA GLU A 155 17.36 -9.03 11.40
C GLU A 155 16.08 -9.00 10.56
N TRP A 156 14.99 -8.46 11.11
CA TRP A 156 13.75 -8.25 10.35
C TRP A 156 13.92 -7.22 9.24
N GLU A 157 14.65 -6.12 9.47
CA GLU A 157 14.99 -5.16 8.41
C GLU A 157 15.72 -5.83 7.24
N LYS A 158 16.70 -6.71 7.53
CA LYS A 158 17.42 -7.44 6.48
C LYS A 158 16.49 -8.35 5.67
N LYS A 159 15.56 -9.05 6.33
CA LYS A 159 14.56 -9.89 5.65
C LYS A 159 13.65 -9.06 4.77
N ALA A 160 13.22 -7.91 5.29
CA ALA A 160 12.35 -6.97 4.60
C ALA A 160 13.03 -6.22 3.44
N MET A 161 14.34 -6.35 3.23
CA MET A 161 15.01 -5.84 2.02
C MET A 161 14.45 -6.42 0.72
N LYS A 162 13.74 -7.56 0.78
CA LYS A 162 13.06 -8.18 -0.36
C LYS A 162 11.64 -7.65 -0.60
N SER A 163 11.12 -6.79 0.27
CA SER A 163 9.75 -6.26 0.21
C SER A 163 9.44 -5.60 -1.14
N CYS A 164 8.21 -5.77 -1.62
CA CYS A 164 7.68 -5.12 -2.82
C CYS A 164 6.58 -4.09 -2.53
N THR A 165 6.22 -3.93 -1.25
CA THR A 165 5.23 -2.96 -0.74
C THR A 165 5.76 -2.26 0.51
N ASP A 166 5.07 -1.22 0.98
CA ASP A 166 5.41 -0.55 2.24
C ASP A 166 5.22 -1.50 3.43
N TYR A 167 6.01 -1.33 4.48
CA TYR A 167 5.94 -2.17 5.67
C TYR A 167 6.29 -1.43 6.96
N GLY A 168 5.88 -2.00 8.08
CA GLY A 168 6.31 -1.64 9.43
C GLY A 168 6.49 -2.89 10.28
N PHE A 169 6.92 -2.70 11.54
CA PHE A 169 7.11 -3.80 12.49
C PHE A 169 6.46 -3.55 13.84
N HIS A 170 5.82 -4.59 14.36
CA HIS A 170 5.64 -4.77 15.80
C HIS A 170 6.92 -5.38 16.37
N MET A 171 7.36 -4.93 17.55
CA MET A 171 8.44 -5.60 18.29
C MET A 171 7.88 -6.54 19.34
N ALA A 172 8.15 -7.84 19.23
CA ALA A 172 7.70 -8.83 20.20
C ALA A 172 8.55 -8.77 21.49
N ILE A 173 7.90 -8.61 22.64
CA ILE A 173 8.55 -8.64 23.95
C ILE A 173 8.33 -10.01 24.59
N THR A 174 9.33 -10.90 24.45
CA THR A 174 9.23 -12.30 24.91
C THR A 174 9.81 -12.54 26.31
N THR A 175 10.62 -11.60 26.81
CA THR A 175 11.21 -11.61 28.15
C THR A 175 11.24 -10.20 28.72
N TRP A 176 11.52 -10.04 30.01
CA TRP A 176 11.59 -8.74 30.66
C TRP A 176 12.84 -8.58 31.52
N ASN A 177 13.59 -7.50 31.27
CA ASN A 177 14.73 -7.07 32.08
C ASN A 177 15.01 -5.57 31.82
N LYS A 178 16.03 -5.00 32.48
CA LYS A 178 16.40 -3.58 32.33
C LYS A 178 16.95 -3.24 30.94
N GLU A 179 17.48 -4.22 30.21
CA GLU A 179 17.97 -4.03 28.85
C GLU A 179 16.81 -3.91 27.87
N VAL A 180 15.86 -4.85 27.91
CA VAL A 180 14.61 -4.81 27.15
C VAL A 180 13.89 -3.47 27.32
N ALA A 181 13.77 -2.97 28.55
CA ALA A 181 13.13 -1.68 28.81
C ALA A 181 13.85 -0.50 28.14
N ARG A 182 15.18 -0.54 28.06
CA ARG A 182 15.99 0.48 27.37
C ARG A 182 15.86 0.35 25.85
N ASP A 183 15.91 -0.87 25.34
CA ASP A 183 15.81 -1.15 23.91
C ASP A 183 14.43 -0.72 23.37
N MET A 184 13.36 -0.91 24.16
CA MET A 184 12.04 -0.38 23.83
C MET A 184 12.02 1.14 23.69
N GLU A 185 12.72 1.87 24.57
CA GLU A 185 12.83 3.33 24.44
C GLU A 185 13.57 3.73 23.17
N VAL A 186 14.67 3.04 22.85
CA VAL A 186 15.43 3.27 21.62
C VAL A 186 14.56 3.02 20.39
N LEU A 187 13.91 1.86 20.30
CA LEU A 187 13.04 1.51 19.17
C LEU A 187 11.90 2.52 18.99
N ALA A 188 11.25 2.93 20.08
CA ALA A 188 10.14 3.87 20.02
C ALA A 188 10.54 5.32 19.68
N ARG A 189 11.81 5.71 19.90
CA ARG A 189 12.29 7.07 19.62
C ARG A 189 13.04 7.18 18.29
N GLU A 190 13.83 6.18 17.95
CA GLU A 190 14.79 6.24 16.84
C GLU A 190 14.32 5.46 15.61
N HIS A 191 13.32 4.57 15.77
CA HIS A 191 12.84 3.66 14.72
C HIS A 191 11.30 3.65 14.57
N ALA A 192 10.62 4.71 15.02
CA ALA A 192 9.16 4.88 14.94
C ALA A 192 8.69 5.62 13.68
#